data_AF-A0A1H0CLJ1-F1
#
_entry.id   AF-A0A1H0CLJ1-F1
#
_cell.length_a   1.000
_cell.length_b   1.000
_cell.length_c   1.000
_cell.angle_alpha   90.00
_cell.angle_beta   90.00
_cell.angle_gamma   90.00
#
_symmetry.space_group_name_H-M   'P 1'
#
loop_
_entity.id
_entity.type
_entity.pdbx_description
1 polymer ?
#
loop_
_entity_poly.entity_id
_entity_poly.type
_entity_poly.pdbx_seq_one_letter_code
_entity_poly.pdbx_strand_id
1 'polypeptide(L)'
;MKKQYQNGLRGPLADILPPVFDTEAVAGFFSGGHRGKAFEGADMSFGPGSADTGAPGEAAPGTDPVLPDAAQNAQDGLNPAQERAATELPERAKPFATYEQPEEPDTPFQDAAAKPSWAGGGDKTSDGGGGGGKGKGKNKPVDNGDGSTDTSDSGTDTGMDTGGDTGTDTGTGTATETNPGSNDPNTYISGMDTPDGYNIALVFQGDWLQSQRDALARAAEAISDFITGDVASHNGIDDIELTLVQASIDGGGGAWATGGPRSVRSDSLLPSTGVLTFDTADIDSLDSSGLWEDLGMHEMLHAMGFGTLFSALGLIETVDGQKRFTGANAVEAYHTEFAGIAGSDLLSDIGIALDASGAHWDDGGFTKELMTPYLRYSGNYLSDMSIAAMEDIGYETIYESVTVA
;
A
#
# COMPACT_ATOMS: atom_id res chain seq x y z
N MET A 1 -16.95 42.38 55.06
CA MET A 1 -16.60 41.39 56.11
C MET A 1 -16.58 40.01 55.44
N LYS A 2 -15.42 39.53 54.97
CA LYS A 2 -14.55 38.52 55.62
C LYS A 2 -15.29 37.31 56.23
N LYS A 3 -15.12 36.13 55.62
CA LYS A 3 -14.57 34.96 56.30
C LYS A 3 -13.89 34.00 55.30
N GLN A 4 -12.58 33.86 55.51
CA GLN A 4 -11.68 32.83 54.98
C GLN A 4 -11.74 31.58 55.88
N TYR A 5 -11.43 30.41 55.31
CA TYR A 5 -10.60 29.31 55.84
C TYR A 5 -10.29 28.42 54.61
N GLN A 6 -9.15 28.48 53.93
CA GLN A 6 -7.76 28.06 54.20
C GLN A 6 -7.48 26.54 54.32
N ASN A 7 -6.47 26.12 53.54
CA ASN A 7 -5.66 24.89 53.46
C ASN A 7 -6.13 23.83 52.44
N GLY A 8 -5.35 23.37 51.44
CA GLY A 8 -3.95 23.59 51.05
C GLY A 8 -3.36 22.31 50.41
N LEU A 9 -2.41 22.49 49.47
CA LEU A 9 -1.59 21.52 48.67
C LEU A 9 -2.15 21.22 47.26
N ARG A 10 -1.44 21.28 46.11
CA ARG A 10 -0.10 21.75 45.63
C ARG A 10 0.00 21.35 44.13
N GLY A 11 0.53 22.20 43.23
CA GLY A 11 1.03 21.77 41.89
C GLY A 11 0.92 22.83 40.75
N PRO A 12 2.02 23.21 40.04
CA PRO A 12 2.03 24.34 39.09
C PRO A 12 2.10 23.88 37.61
N LEU A 13 1.13 24.29 36.79
CA LEU A 13 1.26 24.35 35.33
C LEU A 13 0.48 25.58 34.83
N ALA A 14 1.06 26.75 35.08
CA ALA A 14 0.79 27.95 34.30
C ALA A 14 2.07 28.25 33.51
N ASP A 15 1.87 28.58 32.23
CA ASP A 15 2.82 29.21 31.30
C ASP A 15 3.99 28.36 30.79
N ILE A 16 3.77 27.65 29.68
CA ILE A 16 4.82 27.34 28.70
C ILE A 16 4.36 27.93 27.36
N LEU A 17 4.64 29.22 27.17
CA LEU A 17 4.74 29.80 25.84
C LEU A 17 6.17 29.56 25.33
N PRO A 18 6.39 29.23 24.05
CA PRO A 18 7.74 29.10 23.50
C PRO A 18 8.49 30.43 23.58
N PRO A 19 9.83 30.42 23.69
CA PRO A 19 10.61 31.64 23.76
C PRO A 19 10.44 32.47 22.49
N VAL A 20 10.28 33.79 22.67
CA VAL A 20 10.23 34.77 21.58
C VAL A 20 11.53 34.66 20.77
N PHE A 21 11.39 34.57 19.46
CA PHE A 21 12.51 34.46 18.52
C PHE A 21 13.39 35.72 18.57
N ASP A 22 14.61 35.61 19.10
CA ASP A 22 15.58 36.72 19.15
C ASP A 22 16.40 36.76 17.85
N THR A 23 16.03 37.69 16.97
CA THR A 23 16.70 37.89 15.67
C THR A 23 18.10 38.52 15.76
N GLU A 24 18.48 39.13 16.89
CA GLU A 24 19.83 39.70 17.07
C GLU A 24 20.86 38.63 17.50
N ALA A 25 20.44 37.61 18.25
CA ALA A 25 21.29 36.49 18.65
C ALA A 25 21.78 35.65 17.44
N VAL A 26 20.95 35.55 16.39
CA VAL A 26 21.29 34.81 15.15
C VAL A 26 22.18 35.65 14.23
N ALA A 27 22.04 36.97 14.21
CA ALA A 27 22.86 37.85 13.38
C ALA A 27 24.34 37.87 13.82
N GLY A 28 24.62 37.73 15.13
CA GLY A 28 25.99 37.67 15.65
C GLY A 28 26.76 36.40 15.29
N PHE A 29 26.05 35.30 15.01
CA PHE A 29 26.65 34.00 14.66
C PHE A 29 27.21 33.99 13.23
N PHE A 30 26.62 34.74 12.29
CA PHE A 30 27.01 34.76 10.88
C PHE A 30 27.95 35.91 10.48
N SER A 31 28.27 36.85 11.38
CA SER A 31 29.13 38.02 11.07
C SER A 31 30.61 37.87 11.42
N GLY A 32 31.08 36.69 11.84
CA GLY A 32 32.45 36.46 12.34
C GLY A 32 33.49 35.96 11.32
N GLY A 33 33.54 36.52 10.10
CA GLY A 33 34.55 36.17 9.09
C GLY A 33 35.85 36.99 9.18
N HIS A 34 36.95 36.31 9.49
CA HIS A 34 38.33 36.81 9.68
C HIS A 34 38.83 37.90 8.69
N ARG A 35 39.57 38.90 9.21
CA ARG A 35 40.67 39.58 8.49
C ARG A 35 41.83 39.90 9.44
N GLY A 36 43.02 39.45 9.07
CA GLY A 36 44.25 39.62 9.85
C GLY A 36 45.05 40.89 9.56
N LYS A 37 46.12 40.99 10.37
CA LYS A 37 47.35 41.80 10.32
C LYS A 37 47.32 43.23 10.88
N ALA A 38 48.10 43.46 11.96
CA ALA A 38 49.36 44.23 11.92
C ALA A 38 50.14 44.14 13.26
N PHE A 39 51.46 44.29 13.15
CA PHE A 39 52.51 44.27 14.16
C PHE A 39 52.50 45.49 15.11
N GLU A 40 52.95 45.29 16.36
CA GLU A 40 53.91 46.13 17.14
C GLU A 40 54.15 45.43 18.51
N GLY A 41 55.34 44.87 18.80
CA GLY A 41 56.39 45.42 19.70
C GLY A 41 56.00 45.30 21.19
N ALA A 42 56.68 44.69 22.15
CA ALA A 42 58.06 44.29 22.44
C ALA A 42 57.97 43.09 23.45
N ASP A 43 58.91 42.17 23.64
CA ASP A 43 60.26 42.36 24.19
C ASP A 43 61.02 41.02 24.06
N MET A 44 62.32 41.11 23.82
CA MET A 44 63.23 39.99 23.61
C MET A 44 64.03 39.69 24.88
N SER A 45 64.06 38.43 25.32
CA SER A 45 65.30 37.89 25.89
C SER A 45 65.36 36.37 25.78
N PHE A 46 66.28 35.88 24.94
CA PHE A 46 66.85 34.54 25.05
C PHE A 46 68.00 34.58 26.06
N GLY A 47 67.94 33.71 27.08
CA GLY A 47 69.05 33.40 27.99
C GLY A 47 69.42 31.91 27.87
N PRO A 48 70.71 31.53 27.92
CA PRO A 48 71.16 30.18 27.59
C PRO A 48 71.18 29.22 28.79
N GLY A 49 70.96 27.95 28.47
CA GLY A 49 71.28 26.69 29.17
C GLY A 49 71.66 26.66 30.66
N SER A 50 71.07 25.71 31.39
CA SER A 50 71.86 24.67 32.09
C SER A 50 70.95 23.51 32.48
N ALA A 51 71.46 22.29 32.33
CA ALA A 51 70.85 21.06 32.78
C ALA A 51 70.91 20.95 34.32
N ASP A 52 69.86 20.37 34.92
CA ASP A 52 69.99 19.56 36.13
C ASP A 52 68.84 18.54 36.24
N THR A 53 69.18 17.49 36.97
CA THR A 53 68.70 16.12 37.05
C THR A 53 67.63 15.92 38.13
N GLY A 54 66.72 14.95 37.93
CA GLY A 54 65.83 14.47 39.00
C GLY A 54 64.62 13.68 38.49
N ALA A 55 64.54 12.40 38.88
CA ALA A 55 63.53 11.43 38.46
C ALA A 55 62.17 11.55 39.24
N PRO A 56 61.25 10.58 39.12
CA PRO A 56 59.99 10.65 38.38
C PRO A 56 58.77 10.97 39.27
N GLY A 57 57.75 11.63 38.70
CA GLY A 57 56.46 11.83 39.35
C GLY A 57 55.32 11.52 38.38
N GLU A 58 54.50 10.51 38.72
CA GLU A 58 53.21 10.24 38.09
C GLU A 58 52.22 11.39 38.34
N ALA A 59 51.56 11.88 37.29
CA ALA A 59 50.23 12.50 37.36
C ALA A 59 49.53 12.58 35.98
N ALA A 60 48.39 11.89 35.89
CA ALA A 60 47.17 12.09 35.08
C ALA A 60 47.21 12.12 33.53
N PRO A 61 46.26 11.43 32.85
CA PRO A 61 46.11 11.48 31.40
C PRO A 61 45.39 12.77 30.97
N GLY A 62 46.01 13.50 30.04
CA GLY A 62 45.36 14.59 29.32
C GLY A 62 44.41 14.04 28.26
N THR A 63 43.18 14.53 28.26
CA THR A 63 42.17 14.30 27.23
C THR A 63 42.59 14.95 25.90
N ASP A 64 42.77 14.16 24.85
CA ASP A 64 42.83 14.68 23.48
C ASP A 64 41.45 15.24 23.07
N PRO A 65 41.37 16.37 22.34
CA PRO A 65 40.11 16.81 21.77
C PRO A 65 39.73 15.90 20.59
N VAL A 66 38.69 15.08 20.79
CA VAL A 66 38.06 14.28 19.73
C VAL A 66 37.21 15.20 18.84
N LEU A 67 37.80 15.81 17.81
CA LEU A 67 37.06 16.35 16.65
C LEU A 67 37.89 16.36 15.35
N PRO A 68 38.03 15.21 14.63
CA PRO A 68 38.35 15.22 13.19
C PRO A 68 37.23 14.71 12.28
N ASP A 69 36.34 13.81 12.76
CA ASP A 69 35.51 13.01 11.85
C ASP A 69 34.30 13.76 11.28
N ALA A 70 33.70 14.67 12.06
CA ALA A 70 32.53 15.44 11.61
C ALA A 70 32.87 16.45 10.49
N ALA A 71 34.09 16.99 10.49
CA ALA A 71 34.55 17.91 9.45
C ALA A 71 34.87 17.18 8.14
N GLN A 72 35.42 15.96 8.24
CA GLN A 72 35.71 15.11 7.10
C GLN A 72 34.41 14.63 6.43
N ASN A 73 33.44 14.16 7.22
CA ASN A 73 32.13 13.72 6.74
C ASN A 73 31.34 14.87 6.06
N ALA A 74 31.47 16.10 6.56
CA ALA A 74 30.86 17.27 5.93
C ALA A 74 31.50 17.62 4.57
N GLN A 75 32.82 17.45 4.43
CA GLN A 75 33.51 17.67 3.17
C GLN A 75 33.23 16.56 2.15
N ASP A 76 33.14 15.31 2.61
CA ASP A 76 32.84 14.16 1.76
C ASP A 76 31.38 14.18 1.26
N GLY A 77 30.45 14.81 2.00
CA GLY A 77 29.08 15.06 1.54
C GLY A 77 28.92 16.25 0.58
N LEU A 78 29.83 17.22 0.60
CA LEU A 78 29.76 18.42 -0.26
C LEU A 78 30.33 18.18 -1.67
N ASN A 79 31.32 17.29 -1.81
CA ASN A 79 31.94 17.00 -3.12
C ASN A 79 30.95 16.39 -4.15
N PRO A 80 30.10 15.38 -3.80
CA PRO A 80 29.11 14.84 -4.72
C PRO A 80 27.98 15.82 -5.04
N ALA A 81 27.61 16.68 -4.07
CA ALA A 81 26.56 17.69 -4.25
C ALA A 81 26.98 18.78 -5.26
N GLN A 82 28.27 19.14 -5.28
CA GLN A 82 28.80 20.09 -6.26
C GLN A 82 28.92 19.49 -7.68
N GLU A 83 29.23 18.20 -7.80
CA GLU A 83 29.27 17.51 -9.09
C GLU A 83 27.87 17.29 -9.70
N ARG A 84 26.82 17.10 -8.87
CA ARG A 84 25.44 16.95 -9.35
C ARG A 84 24.74 18.28 -9.65
N ALA A 85 25.06 19.34 -8.91
CA ALA A 85 24.42 20.65 -9.10
C ALA A 85 24.79 21.34 -10.43
N ALA A 86 25.95 21.02 -11.01
CA ALA A 86 26.43 21.67 -12.23
C ALA A 86 25.82 21.10 -13.52
N THR A 87 25.30 19.87 -13.50
CA THR A 87 24.84 19.14 -14.70
C THR A 87 23.33 19.30 -14.96
N GLU A 88 22.55 19.68 -13.95
CA GLU A 88 21.07 19.69 -13.98
C GLU A 88 20.44 21.05 -14.33
N LEU A 89 21.19 22.15 -14.21
CA LEU A 89 20.65 23.50 -14.38
C LEU A 89 20.26 23.88 -15.83
N PRO A 90 20.97 23.43 -16.89
CA PRO A 90 20.56 23.73 -18.26
C PRO A 90 19.39 22.88 -18.76
N GLU A 91 19.19 21.67 -18.23
CA GLU A 91 18.10 20.78 -18.68
C GLU A 91 16.74 21.17 -18.10
N ARG A 92 16.69 21.76 -16.90
CA ARG A 92 15.48 22.30 -16.27
C ARG A 92 15.01 23.65 -16.83
N ALA A 93 15.80 24.30 -17.69
CA ALA A 93 15.55 25.67 -18.16
C ALA A 93 15.16 25.74 -19.65
N LYS A 94 14.34 24.82 -20.16
CA LYS A 94 13.75 24.94 -21.51
C LYS A 94 12.48 25.81 -21.46
N PRO A 95 12.36 26.89 -22.25
CA PRO A 95 11.21 27.78 -22.22
C PRO A 95 9.98 27.16 -22.90
N PHE A 96 8.81 27.38 -22.29
CA PHE A 96 7.48 27.04 -22.81
C PHE A 96 7.25 27.61 -24.22
N ALA A 97 7.18 26.76 -25.24
CA ALA A 97 6.64 27.13 -26.55
C ALA A 97 5.91 25.94 -27.20
N THR A 98 4.58 26.08 -27.26
CA THR A 98 3.63 25.53 -28.24
C THR A 98 3.62 24.02 -28.48
N TYR A 99 2.67 23.34 -27.81
CA TYR A 99 2.18 22.03 -28.22
C TYR A 99 1.26 22.17 -29.43
N GLU A 100 1.66 21.61 -30.57
CA GLU A 100 0.72 21.10 -31.57
C GLU A 100 0.23 19.73 -31.09
N GLN A 101 -1.09 19.54 -30.99
CA GLN A 101 -1.69 18.24 -30.70
C GLN A 101 -1.50 17.28 -31.88
N PRO A 102 -1.28 15.99 -31.56
CA PRO A 102 -2.13 14.98 -32.19
C PRO A 102 -2.60 13.85 -31.23
N GLU A 103 -3.89 13.52 -31.38
CA GLU A 103 -4.57 12.21 -31.27
C GLU A 103 -4.46 11.37 -29.95
N GLU A 104 -5.63 11.17 -29.32
CA GLU A 104 -6.00 10.23 -28.21
C GLU A 104 -5.41 10.51 -26.80
N PRO A 105 -6.22 10.56 -25.72
CA PRO A 105 -5.69 10.82 -24.38
C PRO A 105 -4.98 9.59 -23.83
N ASP A 106 -3.66 9.66 -23.68
CA ASP A 106 -2.92 8.87 -22.70
C ASP A 106 -3.63 9.07 -21.34
N THR A 107 -4.32 8.05 -20.82
CA THR A 107 -4.74 8.09 -19.43
C THR A 107 -3.46 8.05 -18.59
N PRO A 108 -3.19 9.04 -17.71
CA PRO A 108 -1.97 9.06 -16.90
C PRO A 108 -1.94 7.94 -15.83
N PHE A 109 -2.98 7.11 -15.78
CA PHE A 109 -3.14 5.99 -14.86
C PHE A 109 -3.06 4.68 -15.64
N GLN A 110 -2.27 3.75 -15.12
CA GLN A 110 -2.10 2.41 -15.67
C GLN A 110 -2.96 1.44 -14.86
N ASP A 111 -3.79 0.65 -15.55
CA ASP A 111 -4.51 -0.45 -14.94
C ASP A 111 -3.59 -1.66 -14.73
N ALA A 112 -3.89 -2.44 -13.69
CA ALA A 112 -3.32 -3.77 -13.46
C ALA A 112 -4.40 -4.83 -13.67
N ALA A 113 -4.00 -6.09 -13.82
CA ALA A 113 -4.89 -7.16 -14.29
C ALA A 113 -4.54 -8.50 -13.65
N ALA A 114 -5.52 -9.18 -13.06
CA ALA A 114 -5.39 -10.57 -12.65
C ALA A 114 -6.00 -11.57 -13.64
N LYS A 115 -5.46 -12.79 -13.59
CA LYS A 115 -6.00 -13.97 -14.28
C LYS A 115 -5.84 -15.20 -13.38
N PRO A 116 -6.51 -16.33 -13.65
CA PRO A 116 -6.38 -17.51 -12.80
C PRO A 116 -5.05 -18.22 -13.11
N SER A 117 -4.50 -18.94 -12.14
CA SER A 117 -3.24 -19.68 -12.31
C SER A 117 -3.33 -20.83 -13.33
N TRP A 118 -4.54 -21.26 -13.69
CA TRP A 118 -4.79 -22.27 -14.72
C TRP A 118 -5.17 -21.67 -16.08
N ALA A 119 -5.19 -20.34 -16.23
CA ALA A 119 -5.31 -19.68 -17.53
C ALA A 119 -4.00 -19.90 -18.32
N GLY A 120 -3.96 -21.05 -18.98
CA GLY A 120 -3.08 -21.32 -20.10
C GLY A 120 -3.96 -21.46 -21.34
N GLY A 121 -3.99 -20.42 -22.17
CA GLY A 121 -4.58 -20.49 -23.50
C GLY A 121 -4.05 -21.72 -24.22
N GLY A 122 -4.97 -22.52 -24.76
CA GLY A 122 -4.64 -23.61 -25.67
C GLY A 122 -3.93 -23.04 -26.87
N ASP A 123 -2.59 -23.04 -26.83
CA ASP A 123 -1.79 -22.58 -27.93
C ASP A 123 -1.88 -23.59 -29.07
N LYS A 124 -2.61 -23.21 -30.13
CA LYS A 124 -2.46 -23.79 -31.46
C LYS A 124 -1.55 -22.89 -32.29
N THR A 125 -0.33 -22.65 -31.83
CA THR A 125 0.78 -22.42 -32.75
C THR A 125 1.27 -23.76 -33.26
N SER A 126 1.16 -23.91 -34.58
CA SER A 126 1.87 -24.91 -35.36
C SER A 126 3.37 -24.92 -35.00
N ASP A 127 3.88 -26.07 -34.55
CA ASP A 127 5.13 -26.60 -35.08
C ASP A 127 5.22 -28.12 -34.85
N GLY A 128 5.72 -28.79 -35.88
CA GLY A 128 5.56 -30.22 -36.10
C GLY A 128 6.37 -31.10 -35.15
N GLY A 129 5.70 -32.13 -34.64
CA GLY A 129 6.32 -33.30 -34.02
C GLY A 129 5.39 -34.49 -34.14
N GLY A 130 5.51 -35.25 -35.24
CA GLY A 130 4.71 -36.44 -35.47
C GLY A 130 5.00 -37.56 -34.48
N GLY A 131 3.96 -38.24 -34.02
CA GLY A 131 4.06 -39.47 -33.22
C GLY A 131 2.68 -39.98 -32.81
N GLY A 132 2.01 -40.72 -33.69
CA GLY A 132 0.65 -41.20 -33.47
C GLY A 132 0.52 -42.33 -32.43
N GLY A 133 -0.69 -42.46 -31.86
CA GLY A 133 -1.08 -43.61 -31.05
C GLY A 133 -2.49 -43.54 -30.48
N LYS A 134 -3.46 -44.12 -31.22
CA LYS A 134 -4.79 -44.66 -30.85
C LYS A 134 -5.10 -44.70 -29.33
N GLY A 135 -6.23 -44.24 -28.78
CA GLY A 135 -7.62 -44.42 -29.21
C GLY A 135 -8.36 -45.41 -28.28
N LYS A 136 -9.52 -44.97 -27.72
CA LYS A 136 -10.60 -45.64 -26.93
C LYS A 136 -10.76 -44.95 -25.57
N GLY A 137 -11.86 -44.28 -25.18
CA GLY A 137 -13.27 -44.46 -25.51
C GLY A 137 -13.95 -45.34 -24.46
N LYS A 138 -14.76 -44.76 -23.55
CA LYS A 138 -16.02 -45.29 -23.01
C LYS A 138 -16.64 -44.41 -21.91
N ASN A 139 -17.86 -43.94 -22.17
CA ASN A 139 -18.89 -43.57 -21.18
C ASN A 139 -19.30 -44.79 -20.34
N LYS A 140 -19.62 -44.58 -19.05
CA LYS A 140 -20.98 -44.76 -18.50
C LYS A 140 -21.04 -44.41 -16.99
N PRO A 141 -22.23 -44.00 -16.49
CA PRO A 141 -22.48 -43.50 -15.15
C PRO A 141 -22.81 -44.64 -14.17
N VAL A 142 -22.66 -44.37 -12.88
CA VAL A 142 -23.15 -45.24 -11.80
C VAL A 142 -24.28 -44.52 -11.08
N ASP A 143 -25.48 -45.03 -11.33
CA ASP A 143 -26.68 -44.89 -10.51
C ASP A 143 -26.55 -45.81 -9.29
N ASN A 144 -26.96 -45.32 -8.13
CA ASN A 144 -27.46 -46.13 -7.01
C ASN A 144 -28.39 -45.24 -6.19
N GLY A 145 -29.69 -45.50 -6.33
CA GLY A 145 -30.74 -44.90 -5.52
C GLY A 145 -30.98 -45.59 -4.18
N ASP A 146 -32.22 -45.39 -3.72
CA ASP A 146 -32.89 -45.86 -2.50
C ASP A 146 -32.75 -44.89 -1.31
N GLY A 147 -33.79 -44.34 -0.68
CA GLY A 147 -35.23 -44.56 -0.71
C GLY A 147 -35.82 -44.12 0.66
N SER A 148 -37.14 -43.95 0.73
CA SER A 148 -37.99 -43.62 1.90
C SER A 148 -38.27 -42.12 2.12
N THR A 149 -39.45 -41.55 1.81
CA THR A 149 -40.81 -41.66 2.43
C THR A 149 -40.80 -41.28 3.91
N ASP A 150 -41.68 -40.44 4.48
CA ASP A 150 -42.84 -39.62 4.08
C ASP A 150 -43.23 -38.81 5.35
N THR A 151 -44.20 -37.92 5.25
CA THR A 151 -45.06 -37.34 6.31
C THR A 151 -44.66 -36.00 6.97
N SER A 152 -45.51 -35.03 6.64
CA SER A 152 -45.89 -33.78 7.30
C SER A 152 -46.31 -33.93 8.77
N ASP A 153 -46.21 -32.87 9.59
CA ASP A 153 -47.38 -32.02 9.97
C ASP A 153 -47.07 -31.05 11.15
N SER A 154 -47.62 -29.84 10.99
CA SER A 154 -48.10 -28.79 11.90
C SER A 154 -47.59 -28.62 13.35
N GLY A 155 -47.31 -27.35 13.70
CA GLY A 155 -47.35 -26.85 15.08
C GLY A 155 -46.95 -25.38 15.22
N THR A 156 -47.92 -24.47 15.10
CA THR A 156 -47.82 -23.05 15.50
C THR A 156 -47.82 -22.89 17.02
N ASP A 157 -46.94 -22.06 17.61
CA ASP A 157 -47.33 -21.10 18.66
C ASP A 157 -46.28 -19.98 18.86
N THR A 158 -46.83 -18.84 19.25
CA THR A 158 -46.36 -17.49 19.47
C THR A 158 -45.47 -17.29 20.69
N GLY A 159 -44.54 -16.33 20.62
CA GLY A 159 -43.76 -15.87 21.77
C GLY A 159 -42.86 -14.70 21.43
N MET A 160 -43.32 -13.50 21.74
CA MET A 160 -42.58 -12.24 21.63
C MET A 160 -41.76 -12.02 22.91
N ASP A 161 -40.45 -11.84 22.80
CA ASP A 161 -39.66 -11.02 23.74
C ASP A 161 -38.34 -10.54 23.09
N THR A 162 -37.86 -9.46 23.66
CA THR A 162 -36.96 -8.41 23.19
C THR A 162 -35.50 -8.64 23.59
N GLY A 163 -34.58 -8.19 22.73
CA GLY A 163 -33.29 -7.64 23.15
C GLY A 163 -32.04 -8.48 22.82
N GLY A 164 -31.13 -7.84 22.07
CA GLY A 164 -29.68 -7.98 22.26
C GLY A 164 -28.95 -9.00 21.39
N ASP A 165 -28.36 -8.49 20.30
CA ASP A 165 -26.94 -8.63 19.92
C ASP A 165 -26.29 -10.01 19.66
N THR A 166 -25.41 -10.01 18.66
CA THR A 166 -24.43 -11.01 18.20
C THR A 166 -24.96 -12.26 17.49
N GLY A 167 -24.77 -12.31 16.17
CA GLY A 167 -25.03 -13.53 15.40
C GLY A 167 -24.57 -13.44 13.95
N THR A 168 -23.39 -14.00 13.68
CA THR A 168 -22.97 -14.61 12.40
C THR A 168 -24.14 -15.06 11.53
N ASP A 169 -24.33 -14.40 10.39
CA ASP A 169 -25.30 -14.81 9.37
C ASP A 169 -24.64 -15.78 8.38
N THR A 170 -24.76 -17.07 8.66
CA THR A 170 -24.70 -18.09 7.61
C THR A 170 -26.14 -18.42 7.22
N GLY A 171 -26.66 -17.73 6.22
CA GLY A 171 -28.04 -17.88 5.79
C GLY A 171 -28.26 -17.53 4.32
N THR A 172 -28.24 -18.54 3.45
CA THR A 172 -28.85 -18.51 2.12
C THR A 172 -30.31 -18.03 2.21
N GLY A 173 -30.51 -16.75 1.89
CA GLY A 173 -31.81 -16.13 1.73
C GLY A 173 -31.64 -14.86 0.92
N THR A 174 -32.41 -14.71 -0.15
CA THR A 174 -32.55 -13.47 -0.92
C THR A 174 -33.12 -12.37 -0.03
N ALA A 175 -32.28 -11.79 0.82
CA ALA A 175 -32.53 -10.52 1.46
C ALA A 175 -32.23 -9.43 0.42
N THR A 176 -33.14 -8.48 0.27
CA THR A 176 -32.80 -7.23 -0.39
C THR A 176 -31.83 -6.53 0.54
N GLU A 177 -30.53 -6.58 0.22
CA GLU A 177 -29.49 -5.83 0.91
C GLU A 177 -29.95 -4.39 1.04
N THR A 178 -30.36 -3.98 2.24
CA THR A 178 -30.59 -2.57 2.52
C THR A 178 -29.22 -1.98 2.79
N ASN A 179 -28.53 -1.51 1.74
CA ASN A 179 -27.29 -0.76 1.89
C ASN A 179 -27.61 0.53 2.67
N PRO A 180 -27.21 0.65 3.96
CA PRO A 180 -27.55 1.82 4.75
C PRO A 180 -26.85 3.09 4.24
N GLY A 181 -25.77 2.95 3.46
CA GLY A 181 -25.00 4.06 2.92
C GLY A 181 -25.58 4.69 1.65
N SER A 182 -26.44 4.01 0.88
CA SER A 182 -27.00 4.58 -0.35
C SER A 182 -28.46 4.20 -0.61
N ASN A 183 -29.22 5.16 -1.15
CA ASN A 183 -30.57 4.93 -1.66
C ASN A 183 -30.58 4.59 -3.16
N ASP A 184 -29.42 4.63 -3.83
CA ASP A 184 -29.30 4.22 -5.23
C ASP A 184 -29.17 2.69 -5.30
N PRO A 185 -30.08 1.97 -5.98
CA PRO A 185 -30.00 0.51 -6.10
C PRO A 185 -28.75 0.00 -6.84
N ASN A 186 -28.05 0.87 -7.56
CA ASN A 186 -26.79 0.53 -8.23
C ASN A 186 -25.56 0.85 -7.40
N THR A 187 -25.70 1.32 -6.17
CA THR A 187 -24.56 1.69 -5.32
C THR A 187 -24.55 0.88 -4.02
N TYR A 188 -23.42 0.26 -3.72
CA TYR A 188 -23.10 -0.28 -2.39
C TYR A 188 -22.08 0.63 -1.70
N ILE A 189 -22.14 0.83 -0.38
CA ILE A 189 -21.13 1.59 0.36
C ILE A 189 -20.69 0.74 1.55
N SER A 190 -19.40 0.41 1.61
CA SER A 190 -18.81 -0.34 2.72
C SER A 190 -18.40 0.54 3.89
N GLY A 191 -18.05 -0.06 5.03
CA GLY A 191 -17.51 0.66 6.19
C GLY A 191 -18.56 1.45 6.97
N MET A 192 -19.85 1.23 6.70
CA MET A 192 -20.95 1.99 7.30
C MET A 192 -21.15 1.71 8.80
N ASP A 193 -20.46 0.72 9.37
CA ASP A 193 -20.36 0.52 10.82
C ASP A 193 -19.57 1.64 11.50
N THR A 194 -18.67 2.29 10.76
CA THR A 194 -17.96 3.53 11.16
C THR A 194 -18.08 4.57 10.05
N PRO A 195 -19.22 5.28 9.92
CA PRO A 195 -19.46 6.21 8.82
C PRO A 195 -18.47 7.39 8.69
N ASP A 196 -17.73 7.68 9.76
CA ASP A 196 -16.69 8.72 9.78
C ASP A 196 -15.27 8.12 9.56
N GLY A 197 -15.18 6.83 9.24
CA GLY A 197 -13.95 6.13 8.88
C GLY A 197 -13.93 5.77 7.38
N TYR A 198 -13.00 4.88 6.99
CA TYR A 198 -12.79 4.60 5.58
C TYR A 198 -13.96 3.83 4.93
N ASN A 199 -14.52 4.39 3.86
CA ASN A 199 -15.62 3.83 3.10
C ASN A 199 -15.28 3.66 1.61
N ILE A 200 -15.89 2.64 0.99
CA ILE A 200 -15.75 2.38 -0.45
C ILE A 200 -17.14 2.39 -1.07
N ALA A 201 -17.38 3.36 -1.96
CA ALA A 201 -18.59 3.38 -2.77
C ALA A 201 -18.41 2.53 -4.04
N LEU A 202 -19.13 1.42 -4.15
CA LEU A 202 -19.18 0.57 -5.34
C LEU A 202 -20.35 0.96 -6.23
N VAL A 203 -20.08 1.54 -7.40
CA VAL A 203 -21.08 1.97 -8.38
C VAL A 203 -21.13 0.97 -9.54
N PHE A 204 -22.17 0.15 -9.57
CA PHE A 204 -22.34 -0.91 -10.57
C PHE A 204 -22.98 -0.37 -11.86
N GLN A 205 -22.28 -0.46 -12.99
CA GLN A 205 -22.82 -0.09 -14.29
C GLN A 205 -23.36 -1.32 -15.04
N GLY A 206 -24.58 -1.19 -15.55
CA GLY A 206 -25.25 -2.26 -16.27
C GLY A 206 -25.96 -3.26 -15.36
N ASP A 207 -26.28 -4.42 -15.93
CA ASP A 207 -26.97 -5.49 -15.21
C ASP A 207 -25.94 -6.41 -14.56
N TRP A 208 -26.15 -6.71 -13.28
CA TRP A 208 -25.26 -7.54 -12.47
C TRP A 208 -26.08 -8.59 -11.73
N LEU A 209 -25.55 -9.81 -11.59
CA LEU A 209 -26.16 -10.80 -10.72
C LEU A 209 -26.03 -10.37 -9.25
N GLN A 210 -27.05 -10.64 -8.44
CA GLN A 210 -27.00 -10.32 -7.02
C GLN A 210 -25.81 -10.99 -6.32
N SER A 211 -25.52 -12.25 -6.64
CA SER A 211 -24.38 -12.98 -6.08
C SER A 211 -23.02 -12.33 -6.38
N GLN A 212 -22.89 -11.66 -7.53
CA GLN A 212 -21.67 -10.93 -7.90
C GLN A 212 -21.57 -9.65 -7.07
N ARG A 213 -22.69 -8.90 -6.95
CA ARG A 213 -22.79 -7.71 -6.09
C ARG A 213 -22.43 -8.03 -4.65
N ASP A 214 -22.98 -9.11 -4.09
CA ASP A 214 -22.75 -9.52 -2.71
C ASP A 214 -21.28 -9.90 -2.47
N ALA A 215 -20.62 -10.58 -3.43
CA ALA A 215 -19.20 -10.91 -3.33
C ALA A 215 -18.30 -9.68 -3.38
N LEU A 216 -18.60 -8.73 -4.26
CA LEU A 216 -17.86 -7.47 -4.37
C LEU A 216 -18.10 -6.58 -3.14
N ALA A 217 -19.31 -6.57 -2.59
CA ALA A 217 -19.62 -5.91 -1.33
C ALA A 217 -18.79 -6.48 -0.17
N ARG A 218 -18.71 -7.81 -0.02
CA ARG A 218 -17.87 -8.45 1.02
C ARG A 218 -16.39 -8.11 0.87
N ALA A 219 -15.87 -8.07 -0.37
CA ALA A 219 -14.50 -7.63 -0.61
C ALA A 219 -14.26 -6.18 -0.16
N ALA A 220 -15.21 -5.28 -0.45
CA ALA A 220 -15.12 -3.87 -0.02
C ALA A 220 -15.23 -3.72 1.51
N GLU A 221 -16.12 -4.46 2.17
CA GLU A 221 -16.21 -4.49 3.64
C GLU A 221 -14.89 -4.97 4.26
N ALA A 222 -14.33 -6.07 3.75
CA ALA A 222 -13.04 -6.57 4.23
C ALA A 222 -11.91 -5.52 4.08
N ILE A 223 -11.92 -4.71 3.02
CA ILE A 223 -10.96 -3.61 2.87
C ILE A 223 -11.23 -2.48 3.88
N SER A 224 -12.48 -2.07 4.04
CA SER A 224 -12.89 -1.06 5.03
C SER A 224 -12.62 -1.49 6.48
N ASP A 225 -12.53 -2.79 6.76
CA ASP A 225 -12.18 -3.29 8.09
C ASP A 225 -10.69 -3.07 8.41
N PHE A 226 -9.78 -3.29 7.44
CA PHE A 226 -8.34 -3.12 7.70
C PHE A 226 -7.78 -1.75 7.32
N ILE A 227 -8.46 -0.97 6.49
CA ILE A 227 -8.14 0.45 6.26
C ILE A 227 -9.10 1.25 7.12
N THR A 228 -8.60 1.86 8.19
CA THR A 228 -9.47 2.45 9.21
C THR A 228 -9.51 3.97 9.16
N GLY A 229 -8.47 4.60 8.61
CA GLY A 229 -8.37 6.06 8.59
C GLY A 229 -9.16 6.70 7.46
N ASP A 230 -9.97 7.69 7.83
CA ASP A 230 -10.65 8.59 6.88
C ASP A 230 -9.66 9.32 5.97
N VAL A 231 -9.97 9.34 4.68
CA VAL A 231 -9.25 10.06 3.64
C VAL A 231 -10.13 11.20 3.13
N ALA A 232 -9.74 12.41 3.54
CA ALA A 232 -10.41 13.67 3.24
C ALA A 232 -11.13 13.70 1.88
N SER A 233 -12.42 14.04 1.92
CA SER A 233 -13.28 14.00 0.75
C SER A 233 -12.74 14.87 -0.40
N HIS A 234 -12.83 14.36 -1.64
CA HIS A 234 -12.32 15.00 -2.84
C HIS A 234 -13.42 15.16 -3.88
N ASN A 235 -13.71 16.39 -4.29
CA ASN A 235 -14.79 16.73 -5.24
C ASN A 235 -16.18 16.17 -4.85
N GLY A 236 -16.44 16.02 -3.55
CA GLY A 236 -17.71 15.49 -3.03
C GLY A 236 -17.77 13.96 -2.92
N ILE A 237 -16.66 13.28 -3.19
CA ILE A 237 -16.49 11.85 -2.94
C ILE A 237 -15.77 11.69 -1.61
N ASP A 238 -16.37 10.93 -0.71
CA ASP A 238 -15.73 10.49 0.52
C ASP A 238 -14.85 9.29 0.24
N ASP A 239 -13.63 9.27 0.77
CA ASP A 239 -12.62 8.21 0.56
C ASP A 239 -12.37 7.79 -0.88
N ILE A 240 -13.17 6.87 -1.42
CA ILE A 240 -13.07 6.41 -2.80
C ILE A 240 -14.42 5.96 -3.38
N GLU A 241 -14.66 6.31 -4.64
CA GLU A 241 -15.72 5.73 -5.47
C GLU A 241 -15.13 4.82 -6.55
N LEU A 242 -15.54 3.56 -6.58
CA LEU A 242 -15.14 2.57 -7.56
C LEU A 242 -16.31 2.28 -8.50
N THR A 243 -16.10 2.51 -9.79
CA THR A 243 -17.07 2.14 -10.83
C THR A 243 -16.79 0.71 -11.31
N LEU A 244 -17.81 -0.15 -11.28
CA LEU A 244 -17.69 -1.56 -11.70
C LEU A 244 -18.40 -1.76 -13.03
N VAL A 245 -17.69 -2.33 -14.00
CA VAL A 245 -18.18 -2.53 -15.36
C VAL A 245 -17.93 -3.96 -15.82
N GLN A 246 -18.89 -4.57 -16.50
CA GLN A 246 -18.68 -5.78 -17.30
C GLN A 246 -18.52 -5.38 -18.76
N ALA A 247 -17.32 -5.55 -19.33
CA ALA A 247 -17.01 -5.21 -20.72
C ALA A 247 -16.03 -6.21 -21.33
N SER A 248 -15.83 -6.17 -22.65
CA SER A 248 -14.79 -6.97 -23.29
C SER A 248 -13.42 -6.41 -22.94
N ILE A 249 -12.48 -7.27 -22.53
CA ILE A 249 -11.09 -6.88 -22.25
C ILE A 249 -10.18 -7.49 -23.33
N ASP A 250 -9.96 -8.80 -23.28
CA ASP A 250 -9.07 -9.52 -24.21
C ASP A 250 -9.63 -10.87 -24.68
N GLY A 251 -10.83 -11.23 -24.22
CA GLY A 251 -11.52 -12.47 -24.57
C GLY A 251 -11.12 -13.63 -23.66
N GLY A 252 -11.79 -14.78 -23.82
CA GLY A 252 -11.72 -15.85 -22.83
C GLY A 252 -10.31 -16.42 -22.59
N GLY A 253 -9.96 -16.57 -21.32
CA GLY A 253 -8.68 -17.14 -20.85
C GLY A 253 -7.53 -16.14 -20.77
N GLY A 254 -7.80 -14.86 -21.01
CA GLY A 254 -6.89 -13.73 -20.79
C GLY A 254 -7.03 -13.15 -19.38
N ALA A 255 -7.04 -11.83 -19.28
CA ALA A 255 -7.31 -11.12 -18.04
C ALA A 255 -8.77 -11.28 -17.64
N TRP A 256 -9.02 -11.72 -16.40
CA TRP A 256 -10.39 -11.85 -15.89
C TRP A 256 -10.98 -10.50 -15.49
N ALA A 257 -10.13 -9.60 -15.02
CA ALA A 257 -10.49 -8.23 -14.73
C ALA A 257 -9.27 -7.30 -14.82
N THR A 258 -9.55 -6.01 -14.78
CA THR A 258 -8.56 -4.95 -14.65
C THR A 258 -9.04 -3.88 -13.68
N GLY A 259 -8.15 -3.36 -12.84
CA GLY A 259 -8.42 -2.33 -11.85
C GLY A 259 -7.39 -1.20 -11.91
N GLY A 260 -7.84 0.02 -11.62
CA GLY A 260 -6.92 1.17 -11.53
C GLY A 260 -7.57 2.49 -11.12
N PRO A 261 -6.76 3.49 -10.74
CA PRO A 261 -7.24 4.81 -10.35
C PRO A 261 -7.63 5.65 -11.57
N ARG A 262 -8.66 6.48 -11.42
CA ARG A 262 -9.17 7.43 -12.45
C ARG A 262 -8.99 8.89 -12.06
N SER A 263 -8.88 9.14 -10.77
CA SER A 263 -8.59 10.45 -10.19
C SER A 263 -7.84 10.22 -8.89
N VAL A 264 -6.86 11.08 -8.62
CA VAL A 264 -6.05 11.05 -7.40
C VAL A 264 -6.05 12.42 -6.74
N ARG A 265 -5.90 12.44 -5.42
CA ARG A 265 -5.72 13.67 -4.66
C ARG A 265 -4.34 14.26 -4.94
N SER A 266 -4.24 15.56 -5.20
CA SER A 266 -2.98 16.16 -5.66
C SER A 266 -1.89 16.24 -4.59
N ASP A 267 -2.26 16.16 -3.31
CA ASP A 267 -1.40 16.25 -2.15
C ASP A 267 -0.84 14.90 -1.70
N SER A 268 -1.67 13.85 -1.69
CA SER A 268 -1.27 12.50 -1.26
C SER A 268 -1.08 11.49 -2.39
N LEU A 269 -1.59 11.79 -3.60
CA LEU A 269 -1.80 10.83 -4.69
C LEU A 269 -2.78 9.68 -4.38
N LEU A 270 -3.43 9.67 -3.21
CA LEU A 270 -4.45 8.66 -2.91
C LEU A 270 -5.64 8.77 -3.87
N PRO A 271 -6.09 7.66 -4.49
CA PRO A 271 -7.22 7.67 -5.41
C PRO A 271 -8.51 8.17 -4.76
N SER A 272 -9.23 9.04 -5.47
CA SER A 272 -10.60 9.44 -5.12
C SER A 272 -11.64 8.71 -5.98
N THR A 273 -11.24 8.24 -7.16
CA THR A 273 -12.09 7.39 -8.01
C THR A 273 -11.26 6.30 -8.67
N GLY A 274 -11.86 5.14 -8.90
CA GLY A 274 -11.28 4.05 -9.68
C GLY A 274 -12.31 3.35 -10.55
N VAL A 275 -11.85 2.44 -11.41
CA VAL A 275 -12.73 1.56 -12.21
C VAL A 275 -12.19 0.15 -12.12
N LEU A 276 -13.11 -0.80 -12.00
CA LEU A 276 -12.88 -2.22 -12.17
C LEU A 276 -13.65 -2.69 -13.40
N THR A 277 -12.97 -3.30 -14.35
CA THR A 277 -13.58 -3.90 -15.54
C THR A 277 -13.43 -5.41 -15.47
N PHE A 278 -14.53 -6.16 -15.57
CA PHE A 278 -14.54 -7.62 -15.59
C PHE A 278 -14.80 -8.12 -17.01
N ASP A 279 -13.97 -9.04 -17.52
CA ASP A 279 -14.13 -9.52 -18.89
C ASP A 279 -15.40 -10.36 -19.03
N THR A 280 -16.35 -9.85 -19.82
CA THR A 280 -17.57 -10.56 -20.19
C THR A 280 -17.35 -11.96 -20.76
N ALA A 281 -16.18 -12.24 -21.35
CA ALA A 281 -15.84 -13.57 -21.87
C ALA A 281 -15.47 -14.58 -20.77
N ASP A 282 -15.11 -14.11 -19.57
CA ASP A 282 -14.65 -14.94 -18.45
C ASP A 282 -15.60 -14.98 -17.25
N ILE A 283 -16.70 -14.21 -17.28
CA ILE A 283 -17.73 -14.19 -16.20
C ILE A 283 -18.23 -15.59 -15.85
N ASP A 284 -18.59 -16.42 -16.84
CA ASP A 284 -19.08 -17.79 -16.57
C ASP A 284 -18.03 -18.63 -15.82
N SER A 285 -16.75 -18.44 -16.15
CA SER A 285 -15.65 -19.13 -15.47
C SER A 285 -15.50 -18.64 -14.03
N LEU A 286 -15.56 -17.31 -13.83
CA LEU A 286 -15.46 -16.67 -12.53
C LEU A 286 -16.64 -17.03 -11.60
N ASP A 287 -17.87 -17.04 -12.14
CA ASP A 287 -19.08 -17.51 -11.45
C ASP A 287 -18.92 -18.97 -11.02
N SER A 288 -18.38 -19.83 -11.89
CA SER A 288 -18.21 -21.26 -11.60
C SER A 288 -17.08 -21.56 -10.62
N SER A 289 -16.05 -20.71 -10.56
CA SER A 289 -14.91 -20.89 -9.67
C SER A 289 -15.17 -20.33 -8.27
N GLY A 290 -16.15 -19.44 -8.11
CA GLY A 290 -16.45 -18.80 -6.82
C GLY A 290 -15.41 -17.76 -6.38
N LEU A 291 -14.62 -17.23 -7.31
CA LEU A 291 -13.49 -16.34 -7.01
C LEU A 291 -13.85 -14.84 -7.13
N TRP A 292 -15.14 -14.49 -7.09
CA TRP A 292 -15.57 -13.10 -7.21
C TRP A 292 -15.06 -12.22 -6.07
N GLU A 293 -14.99 -12.77 -4.87
CA GLU A 293 -14.51 -12.04 -3.70
C GLU A 293 -12.99 -11.82 -3.76
N ASP A 294 -12.22 -12.88 -4.06
CA ASP A 294 -10.78 -12.82 -4.31
C ASP A 294 -10.43 -11.80 -5.41
N LEU A 295 -11.01 -11.98 -6.60
CA LEU A 295 -10.74 -11.09 -7.73
C LEU A 295 -11.24 -9.67 -7.46
N GLY A 296 -12.40 -9.54 -6.81
CA GLY A 296 -12.94 -8.25 -6.40
C GLY A 296 -11.96 -7.49 -5.53
N MET A 297 -11.49 -8.11 -4.45
CA MET A 297 -10.52 -7.50 -3.54
C MET A 297 -9.21 -7.15 -4.26
N HIS A 298 -8.69 -8.06 -5.09
CA HIS A 298 -7.48 -7.84 -5.88
C HIS A 298 -7.57 -6.56 -6.73
N GLU A 299 -8.63 -6.44 -7.52
CA GLU A 299 -8.79 -5.31 -8.44
C GLU A 299 -9.18 -4.01 -7.72
N MET A 300 -9.86 -4.09 -6.57
CA MET A 300 -10.10 -2.93 -5.70
C MET A 300 -8.79 -2.37 -5.17
N LEU A 301 -7.87 -3.22 -4.71
CA LEU A 301 -6.55 -2.78 -4.24
C LEU A 301 -5.74 -2.12 -5.36
N HIS A 302 -5.80 -2.64 -6.59
CA HIS A 302 -5.22 -1.97 -7.74
C HIS A 302 -5.84 -0.59 -8.02
N ALA A 303 -7.16 -0.48 -7.91
CA ALA A 303 -7.86 0.80 -8.05
C ALA A 303 -7.52 1.80 -6.95
N MET A 304 -7.13 1.29 -5.78
CA MET A 304 -6.68 2.06 -4.62
C MET A 304 -5.17 2.40 -4.64
N GLY A 305 -4.44 1.96 -5.67
CA GLY A 305 -3.06 2.39 -5.90
C GLY A 305 -2.01 1.30 -5.73
N PHE A 306 -2.39 0.11 -5.23
CA PHE A 306 -1.48 -1.03 -5.15
C PHE A 306 -0.96 -1.37 -6.54
N GLY A 307 0.36 -1.37 -6.75
CA GLY A 307 0.98 -1.67 -8.04
C GLY A 307 0.85 -0.56 -9.08
N THR A 308 -0.31 0.11 -9.14
CA THR A 308 -0.63 1.14 -10.14
C THR A 308 -0.01 2.50 -9.82
N LEU A 309 0.23 2.81 -8.53
CA LEU A 309 0.83 4.08 -8.09
C LEU A 309 2.25 3.94 -7.52
N PHE A 310 2.78 2.73 -7.36
CA PHE A 310 4.10 2.49 -6.76
C PHE A 310 5.20 3.33 -7.42
N SER A 311 5.26 3.38 -8.76
CA SER A 311 6.26 4.19 -9.46
C SER A 311 6.06 5.70 -9.27
N ALA A 312 4.81 6.17 -9.21
CA ALA A 312 4.49 7.59 -9.03
C ALA A 312 4.86 8.07 -7.62
N LEU A 313 4.73 7.18 -6.63
CA LEU A 313 5.11 7.39 -5.24
C LEU A 313 6.61 7.18 -4.97
N GLY A 314 7.38 6.73 -5.96
CA GLY A 314 8.80 6.45 -5.80
C GLY A 314 9.09 5.19 -4.95
N LEU A 315 8.16 4.25 -4.91
CA LEU A 315 8.24 3.00 -4.16
C LEU A 315 8.80 1.83 -4.97
N ILE A 316 9.36 2.09 -6.16
CA ILE A 316 10.01 1.06 -6.99
C ILE A 316 11.47 1.39 -7.22
N GLU A 317 12.33 0.42 -6.95
CA GLU A 317 13.72 0.39 -7.42
C GLU A 317 13.91 -0.76 -8.43
N THR A 318 14.83 -0.60 -9.38
CA THR A 318 15.21 -1.68 -10.29
C THR A 318 16.67 -2.05 -10.08
N VAL A 319 16.92 -3.27 -9.63
CA VAL A 319 18.26 -3.81 -9.36
C VAL A 319 18.49 -5.00 -10.28
N ASP A 320 19.54 -4.94 -11.09
CA ASP A 320 19.90 -5.99 -12.07
C ASP A 320 18.75 -6.43 -12.99
N GLY A 321 17.85 -5.49 -13.32
CA GLY A 321 16.69 -5.73 -14.18
C GLY A 321 15.45 -6.28 -13.46
N GLN A 322 15.53 -6.51 -12.14
CA GLN A 322 14.40 -6.92 -11.31
C GLN A 322 13.81 -5.69 -10.59
N LYS A 323 12.49 -5.49 -10.75
CA LYS A 323 11.76 -4.45 -10.02
C LYS A 323 11.54 -4.89 -8.57
N ARG A 324 11.70 -3.97 -7.64
CA ARG A 324 11.50 -4.20 -6.21
C ARG A 324 10.68 -3.10 -5.60
N PHE A 325 9.71 -3.47 -4.77
CA PHE A 325 8.96 -2.53 -3.95
C PHE A 325 9.79 -2.15 -2.73
N THR A 326 9.91 -0.85 -2.44
CA THR A 326 10.84 -0.31 -1.43
C THR A 326 10.15 0.33 -0.23
N GLY A 327 8.84 0.14 -0.07
CA GLY A 327 8.10 0.61 1.11
C GLY A 327 8.63 -0.04 2.39
N ALA A 328 8.86 0.77 3.41
CA ALA A 328 9.58 0.33 4.61
C ALA A 328 8.74 -0.61 5.47
N ASN A 329 7.44 -0.32 5.60
CA ASN A 329 6.52 -1.12 6.38
C ASN A 329 6.35 -2.50 5.74
N ALA A 330 6.15 -2.54 4.41
CA ALA A 330 6.01 -3.81 3.69
C ALA A 330 7.28 -4.65 3.75
N VAL A 331 8.46 -4.03 3.64
CA VAL A 331 9.75 -4.76 3.74
C VAL A 331 9.92 -5.38 5.14
N GLU A 332 9.53 -4.67 6.19
CA GLU A 332 9.55 -5.23 7.56
C GLU A 332 8.56 -6.40 7.71
N ALA A 333 7.34 -6.24 7.21
CA ALA A 333 6.33 -7.31 7.19
C ALA A 333 6.81 -8.52 6.37
N TYR A 334 7.43 -8.30 5.20
CA TYR A 334 8.02 -9.34 4.36
C TYR A 334 9.09 -10.15 5.10
N HIS A 335 9.98 -9.50 5.84
CA HIS A 335 11.03 -10.19 6.61
C HIS A 335 10.45 -11.01 7.78
N THR A 336 9.28 -10.61 8.29
CA THR A 336 8.60 -11.27 9.40
C THR A 336 7.75 -12.44 8.92
N GLU A 337 6.81 -12.17 8.01
CA GLU A 337 5.81 -13.13 7.51
C GLU A 337 6.44 -14.15 6.56
N PHE A 338 7.35 -13.72 5.70
CA PHE A 338 8.00 -14.54 4.69
C PHE A 338 9.50 -14.75 4.96
N ALA A 339 9.89 -14.88 6.23
CA ALA A 339 11.29 -14.99 6.66
C ALA A 339 12.12 -16.03 5.88
N GLY A 340 11.52 -17.14 5.44
CA GLY A 340 12.19 -18.15 4.62
C GLY A 340 12.49 -17.71 3.18
N ILE A 341 11.57 -16.95 2.58
CA ILE A 341 11.76 -16.34 1.26
C ILE A 341 12.77 -15.21 1.39
N ALA A 342 12.58 -14.30 2.35
CA ALA A 342 13.49 -13.18 2.61
C ALA A 342 14.92 -13.65 2.88
N GLY A 343 15.11 -14.68 3.71
CA GLY A 343 16.43 -15.25 3.99
C GLY A 343 17.11 -15.94 2.79
N SER A 344 16.37 -16.24 1.74
CA SER A 344 16.89 -16.81 0.48
C SER A 344 17.08 -15.76 -0.62
N ASP A 345 16.48 -14.58 -0.45
CA ASP A 345 16.60 -13.45 -1.37
C ASP A 345 17.75 -12.53 -0.93
N LEU A 346 18.82 -12.51 -1.73
CA LEU A 346 20.01 -11.67 -1.49
C LEU A 346 19.73 -10.16 -1.59
N LEU A 347 18.59 -9.78 -2.14
CA LEU A 347 18.15 -8.40 -2.32
C LEU A 347 16.98 -8.04 -1.39
N SER A 348 16.65 -8.90 -0.40
CA SER A 348 15.56 -8.68 0.55
C SER A 348 15.69 -7.38 1.36
N ASP A 349 16.91 -6.89 1.59
CA ASP A 349 17.18 -5.60 2.25
C ASP A 349 16.94 -4.38 1.33
N ILE A 350 16.82 -4.58 0.02
CA ILE A 350 16.64 -3.53 -1.00
C ILE A 350 15.18 -3.47 -1.49
N GLY A 351 14.30 -4.34 -0.98
CA GLY A 351 12.87 -4.29 -1.27
C GLY A 351 12.25 -5.68 -1.37
N ILE A 352 11.06 -5.77 -1.94
CA ILE A 352 10.31 -7.01 -2.19
C ILE A 352 10.25 -7.25 -3.70
N ALA A 353 10.48 -8.48 -4.16
CA ALA A 353 10.42 -8.80 -5.59
C ALA A 353 9.02 -8.57 -6.18
N LEU A 354 8.96 -7.77 -7.24
CA LEU A 354 7.76 -7.57 -8.05
C LEU A 354 7.84 -8.40 -9.34
N ASP A 355 6.69 -8.61 -9.97
CA ASP A 355 6.64 -9.14 -11.33
C ASP A 355 7.28 -8.18 -12.35
N ALA A 356 7.35 -8.60 -13.61
CA ALA A 356 7.97 -7.78 -14.67
C ALA A 356 7.21 -6.46 -14.94
N SER A 357 5.90 -6.42 -14.67
CA SER A 357 5.10 -5.20 -14.82
C SER A 357 5.44 -4.18 -13.72
N GLY A 358 5.72 -4.67 -12.51
CA GLY A 358 5.86 -3.87 -11.30
C GLY A 358 4.52 -3.64 -10.57
N ALA A 359 3.43 -4.20 -11.07
CA ALA A 359 2.10 -4.05 -10.49
C ALA A 359 1.75 -5.15 -9.47
N HIS A 360 2.42 -6.29 -9.52
CA HIS A 360 2.11 -7.44 -8.67
C HIS A 360 3.35 -7.91 -7.93
N TRP A 361 3.14 -8.65 -6.84
CA TRP A 361 4.19 -9.45 -6.24
C TRP A 361 4.67 -10.56 -7.20
N ASP A 362 5.93 -10.97 -7.04
CA ASP A 362 6.46 -12.10 -7.78
C ASP A 362 5.73 -13.41 -7.44
N ASP A 363 5.01 -13.98 -8.42
CA ASP A 363 4.24 -15.22 -8.23
C ASP A 363 5.11 -16.40 -7.78
N GLY A 364 6.37 -16.45 -8.25
CA GLY A 364 7.31 -17.52 -7.93
C GLY A 364 7.66 -17.58 -6.44
N GLY A 365 7.74 -16.43 -5.79
CA GLY A 365 7.91 -16.30 -4.35
C GLY A 365 6.61 -16.50 -3.57
N PHE A 366 5.56 -15.77 -3.95
CA PHE A 366 4.41 -15.53 -3.06
C PHE A 366 3.19 -16.40 -3.36
N THR A 367 3.08 -16.96 -4.57
CA THR A 367 2.10 -17.98 -4.99
C THR A 367 0.62 -17.71 -4.68
N LYS A 368 0.15 -18.01 -3.47
CA LYS A 368 -1.24 -17.86 -3.00
C LYS A 368 -1.54 -16.47 -2.45
N GLU A 369 -0.52 -15.62 -2.35
CA GLU A 369 -0.73 -14.23 -1.97
C GLU A 369 -1.61 -13.54 -3.03
N LEU A 370 -2.63 -12.84 -2.57
CA LEU A 370 -3.71 -12.29 -3.38
C LEU A 370 -3.21 -11.35 -4.47
N MET A 371 -2.21 -10.51 -4.19
CA MET A 371 -1.65 -9.51 -5.09
C MET A 371 -0.53 -10.05 -6.00
N THR A 372 -0.47 -11.37 -6.18
CA THR A 372 0.25 -11.99 -7.30
C THR A 372 -0.59 -11.91 -8.58
N PRO A 373 -0.01 -11.98 -9.80
CA PRO A 373 -0.78 -11.87 -11.05
C PRO A 373 -1.70 -13.07 -11.34
N TYR A 374 -1.70 -14.08 -10.47
CA TYR A 374 -2.36 -15.36 -10.70
C TYR A 374 -3.19 -15.79 -9.48
N LEU A 375 -4.52 -15.72 -9.57
CA LEU A 375 -5.37 -16.26 -8.50
C LEU A 375 -5.34 -17.79 -8.50
N ARG A 376 -5.23 -18.39 -7.32
CA ARG A 376 -5.36 -19.83 -7.14
C ARG A 376 -6.83 -20.21 -7.04
N TYR A 377 -7.14 -21.49 -7.29
CA TYR A 377 -8.51 -21.98 -7.18
C TYR A 377 -9.02 -21.98 -5.73
N SER A 378 -8.11 -22.03 -4.75
CA SER A 378 -8.48 -21.96 -3.34
C SER A 378 -7.31 -21.54 -2.46
N GLY A 379 -7.67 -20.93 -1.33
CA GLY A 379 -6.74 -20.47 -0.31
C GLY A 379 -5.81 -19.39 -0.84
N ASN A 380 -6.36 -18.46 -1.60
CA ASN A 380 -5.77 -17.14 -1.73
C ASN A 380 -5.89 -16.42 -0.38
N TYR A 381 -4.98 -15.51 -0.10
CA TYR A 381 -5.03 -14.72 1.12
C TYR A 381 -4.34 -13.38 0.91
N LEU A 382 -4.81 -12.35 1.61
CA LEU A 382 -4.13 -11.06 1.67
C LEU A 382 -3.11 -11.13 2.80
N SER A 383 -1.83 -10.91 2.47
CA SER A 383 -0.74 -10.95 3.45
C SER A 383 -0.62 -9.66 4.27
N ASP A 384 -0.01 -9.75 5.45
CA ASP A 384 0.38 -8.56 6.23
C ASP A 384 1.33 -7.67 5.41
N MET A 385 2.18 -8.29 4.59
CA MET A 385 3.03 -7.59 3.61
C MET A 385 2.22 -6.72 2.63
N SER A 386 1.08 -7.20 2.12
CA SER A 386 0.22 -6.42 1.22
C SER A 386 -0.53 -5.31 1.94
N ILE A 387 -1.00 -5.55 3.17
CA ILE A 387 -1.62 -4.52 4.01
C ILE A 387 -0.60 -3.41 4.32
N ALA A 388 0.62 -3.78 4.69
CA ALA A 388 1.71 -2.84 4.95
C ALA A 388 2.09 -2.01 3.70
N ALA A 389 1.98 -2.59 2.50
CA ALA A 389 2.19 -1.83 1.27
C ALA A 389 1.10 -0.75 1.05
N MET A 390 -0.12 -0.97 1.52
CA MET A 390 -1.16 0.08 1.54
C MET A 390 -0.80 1.19 2.53
N GLU A 391 -0.19 0.85 3.67
CA GLU A 391 0.36 1.84 4.61
C GLU A 391 1.46 2.69 3.96
N ASP A 392 2.39 2.05 3.25
CA ASP A 392 3.46 2.73 2.50
C ASP A 392 2.93 3.60 1.35
N ILE A 393 1.75 3.28 0.79
CA ILE A 393 1.04 4.13 -0.18
C ILE A 393 0.46 5.39 0.49
N GLY A 394 0.15 5.32 1.79
CA GLY A 394 -0.36 6.44 2.59
C GLY A 394 -1.72 6.20 3.25
N TYR A 395 -2.24 4.97 3.23
CA TYR A 395 -3.43 4.61 3.98
C TYR A 395 -3.12 4.34 5.46
N GLU A 396 -4.08 4.55 6.36
CA GLU A 396 -3.96 4.12 7.75
C GLU A 396 -4.59 2.74 7.90
N THR A 397 -3.77 1.74 8.25
CA THR A 397 -4.17 0.33 8.27
C THR A 397 -4.00 -0.35 9.62
N ILE A 398 -4.73 -1.45 9.83
CA ILE A 398 -4.53 -2.40 10.92
C ILE A 398 -4.19 -3.80 10.38
N TYR A 399 -3.29 -4.51 11.06
CA TYR A 399 -2.92 -5.88 10.72
C TYR A 399 -3.88 -6.87 11.38
N GLU A 400 -5.03 -7.10 10.74
CA GLU A 400 -5.91 -8.21 11.06
C GLU A 400 -5.84 -9.25 9.94
N SER A 401 -5.80 -10.53 10.28
CA SER A 401 -5.70 -11.60 9.28
C SER A 401 -6.97 -11.66 8.43
N VAL A 402 -6.90 -11.18 7.18
CA VAL A 402 -8.02 -11.29 6.22
C VAL A 402 -7.92 -12.63 5.49
N THR A 403 -8.83 -13.55 5.81
CA THR A 403 -9.00 -14.78 5.01
C THR A 403 -10.11 -14.54 4.01
N VAL A 404 -9.77 -14.56 2.72
CA VAL A 404 -10.74 -14.49 1.62
C VAL A 404 -11.19 -15.92 1.25
N ALA A 405 -12.43 -16.06 0.79
CA ALA A 405 -13.23 -17.30 0.80
C ALA A 405 -12.65 -18.55 0.10
#